data_AF-A0A1S1JWH2-F1
#
_entry.id   AF-A0A1S1JWH2-F1
#
_cell.length_a   1.000
_cell.length_b   1.000
_cell.length_c   1.000
_cell.angle_alpha   90.00
_cell.angle_beta   90.00
_cell.angle_gamma   90.00
#
_symmetry.space_group_name_H-M   'P 1'
#
loop_
_entity.id
_entity.type
_entity.pdbx_description
1 polymer ?
#
loop_
_entity_poly.entity_id
_entity_poly.type
_entity_poly.pdbx_seq_one_letter_code
_entity_poly.pdbx_strand_id
1 'polypeptide(L)'
;MATEEVWPAVEQLAEVWGASKLVQTFLEQHPEHTDDTGSVAEGLRNIQAGTTLLTKMPLVTTMWEPWADQLPIVQLTPDLRAYLRVVAPLGHAVESTVGWVRSRLPLYPRIPVPQFASRGFRRSEEAGDRLSWRQQVLSAGLDRDPAPPGVSSILAIDDATIRESSEAVFQALASSTEWQRYSDIVAALSDDDLEILNAARNHVGVLLNPKRVDEYEPSRMERRHSFRRDQVAAVVSELRGRPKELADAFDDIDDLIDRALVNVHGHLVVSGCPRTVVPVNLEVDGSEVRFRYQGDHAPGVGGMVRLDDPLVPELVITDGMGFGFNQGEGSWLSYTGQRLAGSQGAFLS
;
A
#
# COMPACT_ATOMS: atom_id res chain seq x y z
N MET A 1 -1.68 19.82 -13.06
CA MET A 1 -1.47 18.63 -13.92
C MET A 1 -1.62 17.42 -13.02
N ALA A 2 -2.26 16.38 -13.55
CA ALA A 2 -3.23 15.60 -12.79
C ALA A 2 -2.71 14.20 -12.45
N THR A 3 -3.17 13.68 -11.31
CA THR A 3 -3.02 12.31 -10.81
C THR A 3 -3.30 11.23 -11.90
N GLU A 4 -3.95 11.61 -13.00
CA GLU A 4 -4.17 10.80 -14.20
C GLU A 4 -2.91 10.21 -14.82
N GLU A 5 -1.79 10.94 -14.86
CA GLU A 5 -0.54 10.46 -15.48
C GLU A 5 0.17 9.37 -14.66
N VAL A 6 -0.17 9.23 -13.37
CA VAL A 6 0.40 8.21 -12.48
C VAL A 6 0.01 6.81 -12.93
N TRP A 7 -1.23 6.63 -13.36
CA TRP A 7 -1.77 5.29 -13.61
C TRP A 7 -1.18 4.59 -14.85
N PRO A 8 -1.02 5.25 -16.02
CA PRO A 8 -0.32 4.66 -17.15
C PRO A 8 1.14 4.32 -16.85
N ALA A 9 1.84 5.16 -16.06
CA ALA A 9 3.22 4.86 -15.67
C ALA A 9 3.31 3.63 -14.77
N VAL A 10 2.35 3.48 -13.85
CA VAL A 10 2.22 2.29 -12.98
C VAL A 10 1.85 1.04 -13.79
N GLU A 11 1.00 1.16 -14.81
CA GLU A 11 0.68 0.09 -15.76
C GLU A 11 1.95 -0.42 -16.46
N GLN A 12 2.73 0.50 -17.03
CA GLN A 12 3.99 0.17 -17.70
C GLN A 12 4.99 -0.51 -16.74
N LEU A 13 5.09 -0.03 -15.49
CA LEU A 13 5.93 -0.67 -14.47
C LEU A 13 5.46 -2.11 -14.19
N ALA A 14 4.15 -2.32 -14.08
CA ALA A 14 3.57 -3.64 -13.85
C ALA A 14 3.83 -4.59 -15.02
N GLU A 15 3.73 -4.13 -16.26
CA GLU A 15 4.07 -4.91 -17.45
C GLU A 15 5.56 -5.35 -17.43
N VAL A 16 6.46 -4.42 -17.11
CA VAL A 16 7.90 -4.71 -16.98
C VAL A 16 8.14 -5.79 -15.92
N TRP A 17 7.52 -5.65 -14.74
CA TRP A 17 7.67 -6.63 -13.66
C TRP A 17 7.03 -7.97 -14.00
N GLY A 18 5.88 -7.95 -14.67
CA GLY A 18 5.16 -9.13 -15.14
C GLY A 18 6.01 -10.04 -16.04
N ALA A 19 6.97 -9.47 -16.78
CA ALA A 19 7.90 -10.25 -17.60
C ALA A 19 8.98 -11.02 -16.80
N SER A 20 9.13 -10.76 -15.49
CA SER A 20 10.12 -11.42 -14.65
C SER A 20 9.79 -12.90 -14.40
N LYS A 21 10.78 -13.78 -14.54
CA LYS A 21 10.63 -15.21 -14.17
C LYS A 21 10.29 -15.40 -12.69
N LEU A 22 10.80 -14.55 -11.81
CA LEU A 22 10.48 -14.60 -10.39
C LEU A 22 8.99 -14.31 -10.16
N VAL A 23 8.45 -13.31 -10.87
CA VAL A 23 7.02 -12.98 -10.82
C VAL A 23 6.19 -14.13 -11.37
N GLN A 24 6.57 -14.74 -12.50
CA GLN A 24 5.87 -15.91 -13.02
C GLN A 24 5.86 -17.09 -12.01
N THR A 25 6.99 -17.37 -11.37
CA THR A 25 7.08 -18.41 -10.31
C THR A 25 6.20 -18.09 -9.11
N PHE A 26 6.10 -16.80 -8.76
CA PHE A 26 5.21 -16.32 -7.71
C PHE A 26 3.74 -16.54 -8.09
N LEU A 27 3.33 -16.15 -9.30
CA LEU A 27 1.95 -16.27 -9.79
C LEU A 27 1.48 -17.73 -9.91
N GLU A 28 2.36 -18.67 -10.29
CA GLU A 28 2.03 -20.11 -10.40
C GLU A 28 1.39 -20.71 -9.13
N GLN A 29 1.67 -20.15 -7.96
CA GLN A 29 1.14 -20.61 -6.67
C GLN A 29 0.15 -19.63 -6.06
N HIS A 30 -0.04 -18.44 -6.66
CA HIS A 30 -0.91 -17.41 -6.10
C HIS A 30 -2.38 -17.87 -6.16
N PRO A 31 -3.19 -17.69 -5.09
CA PRO A 31 -4.58 -18.18 -5.03
C PRO A 31 -5.50 -17.73 -6.18
N GLU A 32 -5.18 -16.64 -6.87
CA GLU A 32 -5.94 -16.16 -8.03
C GLU A 32 -5.65 -16.91 -9.34
N HIS A 33 -4.55 -17.66 -9.40
CA HIS A 33 -4.05 -18.31 -10.62
C HIS A 33 -4.01 -19.84 -10.54
N THR A 34 -4.30 -20.41 -9.36
CA THR A 34 -4.22 -21.85 -9.17
C THR A 34 -5.44 -22.40 -8.44
N ASP A 35 -6.02 -23.45 -9.03
CA ASP A 35 -7.02 -24.30 -8.38
C ASP A 35 -6.36 -25.39 -7.51
N ASP A 36 -5.02 -25.42 -7.45
CA ASP A 36 -4.31 -26.42 -6.67
C ASP A 36 -4.67 -26.32 -5.17
N THR A 37 -4.89 -27.47 -4.56
CA THR A 37 -5.15 -27.64 -3.13
C THR A 37 -3.92 -28.15 -2.37
N GLY A 38 -2.72 -28.06 -2.97
CA GLY A 38 -1.45 -28.35 -2.33
C GLY A 38 -1.17 -27.47 -1.10
N SER A 39 -0.19 -27.90 -0.29
CA SER A 39 0.16 -27.30 1.00
C SER A 39 0.51 -25.81 0.90
N VAL A 40 1.14 -25.38 -0.19
CA VAL A 40 1.48 -23.98 -0.45
C VAL A 40 0.23 -23.16 -0.75
N ALA A 41 -0.57 -23.57 -1.73
CA ALA A 41 -1.78 -22.85 -2.14
C ALA A 41 -2.82 -22.77 -1.01
N GLU A 42 -3.01 -23.85 -0.23
CA GLU A 42 -3.85 -23.82 0.97
C GLU A 42 -3.30 -22.86 2.03
N GLY A 43 -1.98 -22.88 2.26
CA GLY A 43 -1.30 -21.95 3.15
C GLY A 43 -1.54 -20.49 2.78
N LEU A 44 -1.39 -20.14 1.50
CA LEU A 44 -1.63 -18.79 0.99
C LEU A 44 -3.10 -18.38 1.11
N ARG A 45 -4.05 -19.28 0.79
CA ARG A 45 -5.48 -19.03 1.02
C ARG A 45 -5.81 -18.78 2.49
N ASN A 46 -5.17 -19.50 3.41
CA ASN A 46 -5.34 -19.26 4.85
C ASN A 46 -4.75 -17.91 5.29
N ILE A 47 -3.62 -17.48 4.71
CA ILE A 47 -3.09 -16.12 4.96
C ILE A 47 -4.08 -15.06 4.43
N GLN A 48 -4.64 -15.25 3.24
CA GLN A 48 -5.65 -14.35 2.66
C GLN A 48 -6.98 -14.36 3.42
N ALA A 49 -7.38 -15.49 4.01
CA ALA A 49 -8.59 -15.56 4.83
C ALA A 49 -8.39 -14.89 6.20
N GLY A 50 -7.17 -14.95 6.73
CA GLY A 50 -6.81 -14.33 8.01
C GLY A 50 -6.43 -12.85 7.92
N THR A 51 -6.07 -12.38 6.72
CA THR A 51 -5.60 -11.00 6.47
C THR A 51 -5.97 -10.55 5.07
N THR A 52 -6.12 -9.25 4.85
CA THR A 52 -6.24 -8.70 3.49
C THR A 52 -4.86 -8.42 2.86
N LEU A 53 -3.78 -9.04 3.34
CA LEU A 53 -2.40 -8.72 2.94
C LEU A 53 -2.15 -9.10 1.48
N LEU A 54 -2.57 -10.31 1.07
CA LEU A 54 -2.36 -10.84 -0.27
C LEU A 54 -3.11 -10.04 -1.34
N THR A 55 -4.17 -9.33 -0.96
CA THR A 55 -4.96 -8.51 -1.89
C THR A 55 -4.59 -7.04 -1.83
N LYS A 56 -4.33 -6.47 -0.64
CA LYS A 56 -3.93 -5.06 -0.50
C LYS A 56 -2.47 -4.83 -0.87
N MET A 57 -1.57 -5.74 -0.54
CA MET A 57 -0.12 -5.60 -0.73
C MET A 57 0.47 -6.89 -1.35
N PRO A 58 -0.04 -7.32 -2.53
CA PRO A 58 0.26 -8.64 -3.10
C PRO A 58 1.74 -8.90 -3.37
N LEU A 59 2.53 -7.85 -3.62
CA LEU A 59 3.96 -8.01 -3.91
C LEU A 59 4.86 -7.80 -2.69
N VAL A 60 4.32 -7.41 -1.52
CA VAL A 60 5.11 -7.20 -0.30
C VAL A 60 5.32 -8.53 0.44
N THR A 61 5.91 -9.48 -0.27
CA THR A 61 6.08 -10.89 0.16
C THR A 61 6.98 -11.04 1.39
N THR A 62 7.84 -10.06 1.68
CA THR A 62 8.67 -9.98 2.89
C THR A 62 7.85 -9.96 4.19
N MET A 63 6.60 -9.50 4.13
CA MET A 63 5.70 -9.43 5.28
C MET A 63 4.89 -10.71 5.49
N TRP A 64 4.87 -11.63 4.51
CA TRP A 64 3.93 -12.75 4.52
C TRP A 64 4.26 -13.81 5.57
N GLU A 65 5.53 -14.19 5.72
CA GLU A 65 5.95 -15.16 6.74
C GLU A 65 5.74 -14.64 8.18
N PRO A 66 6.14 -13.40 8.53
CA PRO A 66 5.83 -12.82 9.84
C PRO A 66 4.32 -12.79 10.15
N TRP A 67 3.49 -12.45 9.15
CA TRP A 67 2.03 -12.47 9.31
C TRP A 67 1.48 -13.88 9.49
N ALA A 68 1.94 -14.83 8.67
CA ALA A 68 1.53 -16.23 8.77
C ALA A 68 1.79 -16.81 10.17
N ASP A 69 2.90 -16.43 10.82
CA ASP A 69 3.23 -16.86 12.18
C ASP A 69 2.26 -16.31 13.25
N GLN A 70 1.57 -15.20 12.97
CA GLN A 70 0.59 -14.58 13.88
C GLN A 70 -0.83 -15.15 13.72
N LEU A 71 -1.11 -15.85 12.62
CA LEU A 71 -2.45 -16.27 12.26
C LEU A 71 -2.71 -17.70 12.75
N PRO A 72 -3.65 -17.92 13.70
CA PRO A 72 -3.92 -19.26 14.22
C PRO A 72 -4.38 -20.27 13.16
N ILE A 73 -4.93 -19.79 12.05
CA ILE A 73 -5.45 -20.61 10.95
C ILE A 73 -4.37 -21.02 9.94
N VAL A 74 -3.16 -20.45 10.02
CA VAL A 74 -2.08 -20.75 9.08
C VAL A 74 -1.12 -21.76 9.69
N GLN A 75 -0.93 -22.88 9.01
CA GLN A 75 0.12 -23.84 9.36
C GLN A 75 1.34 -23.61 8.47
N LEU A 76 2.43 -23.10 9.06
CA LEU A 76 3.71 -22.92 8.37
C LEU A 76 4.42 -24.27 8.13
N THR A 77 3.99 -24.98 7.09
CA THR A 77 4.63 -26.23 6.62
C THR A 77 6.04 -25.95 6.06
N PRO A 78 6.91 -26.96 5.96
CA PRO A 78 8.22 -26.80 5.32
C PRO A 78 8.12 -26.29 3.87
N ASP A 79 7.15 -26.78 3.11
CA ASP A 79 6.92 -26.38 1.71
C ASP A 79 6.47 -24.92 1.61
N LEU A 80 5.52 -24.51 2.46
CA LEU A 80 5.07 -23.11 2.51
C LEU A 80 6.23 -22.18 2.90
N ARG A 81 7.03 -22.52 3.91
CA ARG A 81 8.22 -21.71 4.26
C ARG A 81 9.25 -21.65 3.14
N ALA A 82 9.48 -22.76 2.43
CA ALA A 82 10.38 -22.78 1.30
C ALA A 82 9.88 -21.85 0.18
N TYR A 83 8.58 -21.92 -0.14
CA TYR A 83 7.95 -21.02 -1.10
C TYR A 83 8.06 -19.54 -0.68
N LEU A 84 7.68 -19.20 0.56
CA LEU A 84 7.72 -17.82 1.06
C LEU A 84 9.14 -17.23 0.96
N ARG A 85 10.18 -18.02 1.21
CA ARG A 85 11.58 -17.60 1.03
C ARG A 85 11.98 -17.42 -0.43
N VAL A 86 11.45 -18.24 -1.34
CA VAL A 86 11.68 -18.09 -2.79
C VAL A 86 11.10 -16.78 -3.30
N VAL A 87 9.92 -16.39 -2.81
CA VAL A 87 9.23 -15.16 -3.27
C VAL A 87 9.58 -13.91 -2.46
N ALA A 88 10.20 -14.03 -1.28
CA ALA A 88 10.63 -12.89 -0.46
C ALA A 88 11.46 -11.81 -1.20
N PRO A 89 12.34 -12.14 -2.16
CA PRO A 89 13.05 -11.12 -2.94
C PRO A 89 12.10 -10.14 -3.67
N LEU A 90 10.90 -10.56 -4.07
CA LEU A 90 9.91 -9.69 -4.70
C LEU A 90 9.49 -8.53 -3.78
N GLY A 91 9.24 -8.82 -2.50
CA GLY A 91 8.95 -7.79 -1.51
C GLY A 91 10.13 -6.85 -1.26
N HIS A 92 11.37 -7.34 -1.34
CA HIS A 92 12.55 -6.48 -1.29
C HIS A 92 12.66 -5.57 -2.52
N ALA A 93 12.27 -6.04 -3.71
CA ALA A 93 12.19 -5.19 -4.89
C ALA A 93 11.16 -4.07 -4.69
N VAL A 94 9.97 -4.38 -4.15
CA VAL A 94 8.95 -3.36 -3.84
C VAL A 94 9.46 -2.36 -2.81
N GLU A 95 10.05 -2.83 -1.71
CA GLU A 95 10.66 -1.99 -0.67
C GLU A 95 11.74 -1.06 -1.25
N SER A 96 12.56 -1.56 -2.16
CA SER A 96 13.61 -0.78 -2.83
C SER A 96 13.02 0.30 -3.75
N THR A 97 12.05 -0.05 -4.61
CA THR A 97 11.39 0.89 -5.51
C THR A 97 10.63 1.98 -4.76
N VAL A 98 9.81 1.60 -3.77
CA VAL A 98 9.06 2.56 -2.94
C VAL A 98 10.03 3.43 -2.13
N GLY A 99 11.06 2.83 -1.53
CA GLY A 99 12.09 3.56 -0.80
C GLY A 99 12.85 4.57 -1.66
N TRP A 100 13.16 4.20 -2.91
CA TRP A 100 13.82 5.09 -3.87
C TRP A 100 12.93 6.25 -4.32
N VAL A 101 11.63 6.02 -4.57
CA VAL A 101 10.71 7.13 -4.87
C VAL A 101 10.55 8.06 -3.65
N ARG A 102 10.34 7.48 -2.47
CA ARG A 102 10.25 8.20 -1.20
C ARG A 102 11.50 9.03 -0.88
N SER A 103 12.68 8.59 -1.32
CA SER A 103 13.94 9.32 -1.10
C SER A 103 14.01 10.65 -1.83
N ARG A 104 13.14 10.87 -2.82
CA ARG A 104 13.06 12.11 -3.61
C ARG A 104 12.17 13.17 -2.98
N LEU A 105 11.46 12.84 -1.91
CA LEU A 105 10.65 13.83 -1.19
C LEU A 105 11.55 14.87 -0.52
N PRO A 106 11.18 16.17 -0.57
CA PRO A 106 11.82 17.20 0.22
C PRO A 106 11.92 16.83 1.71
N LEU A 107 13.04 17.19 2.33
CA LEU A 107 13.41 16.88 3.72
C LEU A 107 13.71 15.40 4.02
N TYR A 108 13.69 14.49 3.04
CA TYR A 108 14.24 13.15 3.22
C TYR A 108 15.74 13.21 3.60
N PRO A 109 16.25 12.33 4.51
CA PRO A 109 15.55 11.29 5.28
C PRO A 109 15.03 11.77 6.65
N ARG A 110 14.89 13.08 6.86
CA ARG A 110 14.57 13.71 8.15
C ARG A 110 13.28 14.51 8.12
N ILE A 111 12.22 13.96 7.52
CA ILE A 111 10.90 14.61 7.44
C ILE A 111 10.41 14.92 8.87
N PRO A 112 10.07 16.19 9.19
CA PRO A 112 9.86 16.63 10.57
C PRO A 112 8.44 16.37 11.10
N VAL A 113 7.58 15.65 10.36
CA VAL A 113 6.18 15.43 10.77
C VAL A 113 6.02 14.39 11.90
N PRO A 114 4.99 14.48 12.76
CA PRO A 114 4.77 13.54 13.87
C PRO A 114 4.59 12.08 13.42
N GLN A 115 3.96 11.86 12.27
CA GLN A 115 3.78 10.54 11.67
C GLN A 115 5.12 9.81 11.44
N PHE A 116 6.18 10.58 11.21
CA PHE A 116 7.53 10.11 10.93
C PHE A 116 8.44 9.97 12.17
N ALA A 117 7.85 10.06 13.37
CA ALA A 117 8.55 9.77 14.62
C ALA A 117 9.15 8.35 14.59
N SER A 118 10.32 8.16 15.22
CA SER A 118 11.06 6.87 15.17
C SER A 118 10.30 5.68 15.74
N ARG A 119 9.31 5.93 16.59
CA ARG A 119 8.41 4.92 17.17
C ARG A 119 6.97 5.03 16.66
N GLY A 120 6.73 5.95 15.73
CA GLY A 120 5.44 6.17 15.09
C GLY A 120 5.06 5.00 14.19
N PHE A 121 3.76 4.93 13.83
CA PHE A 121 3.24 3.81 13.05
C PHE A 121 3.89 3.68 11.66
N ARG A 122 4.26 4.80 11.01
CA ARG A 122 4.94 4.80 9.69
C ARG A 122 6.31 4.16 9.69
N ARG A 123 7.02 4.14 10.83
CA ARG A 123 8.38 3.59 10.95
C ARG A 123 8.43 2.26 11.71
N SER A 124 7.27 1.76 12.11
CA SER A 124 7.16 0.52 12.87
C SER A 124 7.21 -0.69 11.94
N GLU A 125 7.81 -1.79 12.40
CA GLU A 125 7.75 -3.10 11.73
C GLU A 125 6.48 -3.89 12.12
N GLU A 126 5.57 -3.22 12.85
CA GLU A 126 4.31 -3.80 13.28
C GLU A 126 3.35 -3.90 12.11
N ALA A 127 2.48 -4.89 12.18
CA ALA A 127 1.59 -5.30 11.11
C ALA A 127 0.55 -4.20 10.81
N GLY A 128 0.80 -3.42 9.76
CA GLY A 128 -0.09 -2.38 9.23
C GLY A 128 -0.51 -2.68 7.80
N ASP A 129 -1.42 -1.86 7.28
CA ASP A 129 -1.95 -1.93 5.91
C ASP A 129 -1.14 -1.12 4.90
N ARG A 130 0.05 -0.66 5.29
CA ARG A 130 0.94 0.21 4.51
C ARG A 130 2.39 -0.21 4.65
N LEU A 131 3.19 0.15 3.64
CA LEU A 131 4.60 -0.19 3.65
C LEU A 131 5.39 0.75 4.56
N SER A 132 6.05 0.20 5.58
CA SER A 132 6.76 1.02 6.57
C SER A 132 8.04 1.65 6.03
N TRP A 133 8.34 2.84 6.56
CA TRP A 133 9.59 3.57 6.39
C TRP A 133 10.68 2.95 7.27
N ARG A 134 11.14 1.76 6.87
CA ARG A 134 12.11 0.97 7.62
C ARG A 134 13.44 1.72 7.81
N GLN A 135 14.08 1.49 8.95
CA GLN A 135 15.34 2.15 9.27
C GLN A 135 16.44 1.85 8.24
N GLN A 136 16.48 0.63 7.70
CA GLN A 136 17.43 0.21 6.68
C GLN A 136 17.31 1.08 5.42
N VAL A 137 16.08 1.34 4.95
CA VAL A 137 15.78 2.20 3.80
C VAL A 137 16.26 3.63 4.06
N LEU A 138 15.94 4.19 5.24
CA LEU A 138 16.34 5.54 5.62
C LEU A 138 17.85 5.74 5.71
N SER A 139 18.59 4.68 6.04
CA SER A 139 20.06 4.70 6.15
C SER A 139 20.79 4.33 4.86
N ALA A 140 20.08 3.90 3.81
CA ALA A 140 20.69 3.36 2.60
C ALA A 140 21.25 4.42 1.63
N GLY A 141 20.95 5.71 1.84
CA GLY A 141 21.46 6.79 0.96
C GLY A 141 20.82 6.80 -0.44
N LEU A 142 19.57 6.32 -0.53
CA LEU A 142 18.81 6.17 -1.78
C LEU A 142 18.58 7.48 -2.55
N ASP A 143 18.77 8.63 -1.91
CA ASP A 143 18.70 9.96 -2.54
C ASP A 143 19.80 10.16 -3.60
N ARG A 144 20.87 9.35 -3.55
CA ARG A 144 22.03 9.42 -4.43
C ARG A 144 21.98 8.40 -5.56
N ASP A 145 21.09 7.41 -5.46
CA ASP A 145 21.02 6.33 -6.43
C ASP A 145 20.23 6.77 -7.68
N PRO A 146 20.74 6.50 -8.89
CA PRO A 146 20.08 6.90 -10.13
C PRO A 146 18.84 6.05 -10.46
N ALA A 147 18.63 4.93 -9.78
CA ALA A 147 17.51 4.01 -9.94
C ALA A 147 17.33 3.17 -8.66
N PRO A 148 16.20 2.48 -8.46
CA PRO A 148 16.01 1.57 -7.33
C PRO A 148 17.11 0.50 -7.23
N PRO A 149 17.89 0.44 -6.14
CA PRO A 149 19.03 -0.47 -6.06
C PRO A 149 18.59 -1.93 -5.99
N GLY A 150 19.28 -2.80 -6.74
CA GLY A 150 19.13 -4.25 -6.69
C GLY A 150 17.87 -4.82 -7.38
N VAL A 151 16.92 -3.98 -7.78
CA VAL A 151 15.65 -4.43 -8.39
C VAL A 151 15.88 -5.20 -9.70
N SER A 152 16.78 -4.72 -10.56
CA SER A 152 17.17 -5.41 -11.79
C SER A 152 17.74 -6.80 -11.54
N SER A 153 18.66 -6.92 -10.57
CA SER A 153 19.24 -8.20 -10.14
C SER A 153 18.18 -9.15 -9.59
N ILE A 154 17.24 -8.66 -8.77
CA ILE A 154 16.17 -9.47 -8.17
C ILE A 154 15.20 -9.99 -9.24
N LEU A 155 14.76 -9.12 -10.13
CA LEU A 155 13.77 -9.45 -11.15
C LEU A 155 14.38 -10.10 -12.39
N ALA A 156 15.72 -10.12 -12.50
CA ALA A 156 16.46 -10.52 -13.69
C ALA A 156 16.02 -9.74 -14.94
N ILE A 157 15.80 -8.43 -14.78
CA ILE A 157 15.45 -7.47 -15.84
C ILE A 157 16.62 -6.52 -16.05
N ASP A 158 16.83 -6.08 -17.29
CA ASP A 158 17.89 -5.14 -17.63
C ASP A 158 17.82 -3.83 -16.82
N ASP A 159 18.98 -3.35 -16.37
CA ASP A 159 19.13 -2.14 -15.54
C ASP A 159 18.50 -0.90 -16.20
N ALA A 160 18.65 -0.74 -17.52
CA ALA A 160 18.12 0.42 -18.22
C ALA A 160 16.59 0.39 -18.25
N THR A 161 15.98 -0.79 -18.40
CA THR A 161 14.52 -0.98 -18.39
C THR A 161 13.95 -0.67 -17.00
N ILE A 162 14.57 -1.16 -15.93
CA ILE A 162 14.16 -0.85 -14.55
C ILE A 162 14.30 0.63 -14.25
N ARG A 163 15.41 1.26 -14.66
CA ARG A 163 15.61 2.69 -14.48
C ARG A 163 14.55 3.51 -15.23
N GLU A 164 14.31 3.20 -16.49
CA GLU A 164 13.35 3.94 -17.33
C GLU A 164 11.93 3.85 -16.77
N SER A 165 11.46 2.64 -16.47
CA SER A 165 10.12 2.44 -15.90
C SER A 165 9.95 3.07 -14.51
N SER A 166 10.97 2.96 -13.64
CA SER A 166 10.92 3.58 -12.30
C SER A 166 10.96 5.11 -12.37
N GLU A 167 11.78 5.66 -13.28
CA GLU A 167 11.85 7.11 -13.51
C GLU A 167 10.53 7.65 -14.07
N ALA A 168 9.88 6.93 -15.00
CA ALA A 168 8.57 7.31 -15.53
C ALA A 168 7.52 7.44 -14.41
N VAL A 169 7.47 6.48 -13.49
CA VAL A 169 6.56 6.54 -12.34
C VAL A 169 6.93 7.68 -11.40
N PHE A 170 8.22 7.87 -11.10
CA PHE A 170 8.67 8.98 -10.28
C PHE A 170 8.28 10.33 -10.89
N GLN A 171 8.49 10.55 -12.19
CA GLN A 171 8.14 11.80 -12.85
C GLN A 171 6.62 12.05 -12.83
N ALA A 172 5.81 11.02 -13.07
CA ALA A 172 4.35 11.14 -12.96
C ALA A 172 3.92 11.51 -11.53
N LEU A 173 4.47 10.85 -10.52
CA LEU A 173 4.23 11.17 -9.10
C LEU A 173 4.71 12.59 -8.75
N ALA A 174 5.89 12.99 -9.20
CA ALA A 174 6.45 14.32 -8.95
C ALA A 174 5.60 15.44 -9.57
N SER A 175 4.90 15.16 -10.66
CA SER A 175 3.98 16.08 -11.32
C SER A 175 2.59 16.17 -10.69
N SER A 176 2.26 15.24 -9.78
CA SER A 176 0.95 15.15 -9.12
C SER A 176 0.66 16.36 -8.22
N THR A 177 -0.62 16.59 -7.92
CA THR A 177 -1.05 17.72 -7.09
C THR A 177 -0.58 17.55 -5.65
N GLU A 178 -0.60 16.32 -5.14
CA GLU A 178 -0.17 15.93 -3.80
C GLU A 178 1.33 16.20 -3.62
N TRP A 179 2.16 15.84 -4.61
CA TRP A 179 3.61 16.06 -4.55
C TRP A 179 3.97 17.55 -4.60
N GLN A 180 3.33 18.30 -5.51
CA GLN A 180 3.54 19.74 -5.63
C GLN A 180 3.09 20.47 -4.35
N ARG A 181 1.91 20.13 -3.82
CA ARG A 181 1.41 20.68 -2.56
C ARG A 181 2.36 20.41 -1.39
N TYR A 182 2.86 19.18 -1.25
CA TYR A 182 3.85 18.87 -0.22
C TYR A 182 5.12 19.70 -0.39
N SER A 183 5.63 19.80 -1.62
CA SER A 183 6.85 20.55 -1.94
C SER A 183 6.71 22.06 -1.66
N ASP A 184 5.57 22.65 -2.02
CA ASP A 184 5.27 24.06 -1.80
C ASP A 184 5.18 24.39 -0.30
N ILE A 185 4.53 23.53 0.48
CA ILE A 185 4.42 23.71 1.94
C ILE A 185 5.82 23.63 2.56
N VAL A 186 6.63 22.63 2.17
CA VAL A 186 8.02 22.50 2.65
C VAL A 186 8.83 23.76 2.36
N ALA A 187 8.72 24.31 1.15
CA ALA A 187 9.44 25.53 0.77
C ALA A 187 9.00 26.78 1.57
N ALA A 188 7.77 26.76 2.11
CA ALA A 188 7.19 27.86 2.87
C ALA A 188 7.34 27.73 4.40
N LEU A 189 7.98 26.66 4.90
CA LEU A 189 8.21 26.47 6.33
C LEU A 189 9.18 27.51 6.89
N SER A 190 8.83 28.07 8.05
CA SER A 190 9.74 28.86 8.88
C SER A 190 10.48 27.99 9.91
N ASP A 191 11.51 28.56 10.55
CA ASP A 191 12.22 27.88 11.64
C ASP A 191 11.28 27.57 12.82
N ASP A 192 10.36 28.48 13.15
CA ASP A 192 9.33 28.28 14.18
C ASP A 192 8.41 27.10 13.83
N ASP A 193 8.02 26.95 12.56
CA ASP A 193 7.22 25.81 12.10
C ASP A 193 7.97 24.49 12.30
N LEU A 194 9.27 24.47 11.99
CA LEU A 194 10.15 23.31 12.19
C LEU A 194 10.31 22.96 13.67
N GLU A 195 10.42 23.95 14.55
CA GLU A 195 10.49 23.73 16.00
C GLU A 195 9.19 23.08 16.53
N ILE A 196 8.03 23.56 16.11
CA ILE A 196 6.72 22.99 16.47
C ILE A 196 6.62 21.53 16.01
N LEU A 197 6.99 21.26 14.76
CA LEU A 197 6.97 19.92 14.17
C LEU A 197 7.90 18.95 14.92
N ASN A 198 9.12 19.39 15.21
CA ASN A 198 10.09 18.60 15.98
C ASN A 198 9.60 18.33 17.42
N ALA A 199 9.00 19.32 18.08
CA ALA A 199 8.41 19.16 19.40
C ALA A 199 7.27 18.12 19.40
N ALA A 200 6.37 18.21 18.42
CA ALA A 200 5.28 17.25 18.24
C ALA A 200 5.79 15.83 17.94
N ARG A 201 6.79 15.70 17.07
CA ARG A 201 7.45 14.42 16.77
C ARG A 201 8.13 13.82 18.01
N ASN A 202 8.78 14.64 18.84
CA ASN A 202 9.35 14.21 20.11
C ASN A 202 8.26 13.77 21.10
N HIS A 203 7.14 14.49 21.16
CA HIS A 203 6.00 14.14 21.99
C HIS A 203 5.42 12.75 21.64
N VAL A 204 5.24 12.46 20.35
CA VAL A 204 4.89 11.10 19.87
C VAL A 204 5.88 10.06 20.38
N GLY A 205 7.19 10.34 20.32
CA GLY A 205 8.22 9.43 20.80
C GLY A 205 8.14 9.11 22.30
N VAL A 206 7.64 10.05 23.11
CA VAL A 206 7.36 9.87 24.55
C VAL A 206 6.09 9.05 24.76
N LEU A 207 5.01 9.35 24.03
CA LEU A 207 3.74 8.61 24.11
C LEU A 207 3.93 7.14 23.73
N LEU A 208 4.74 6.88 22.70
CA LEU A 208 5.01 5.56 22.14
C LEU A 208 6.27 4.91 22.72
N ASN A 209 6.59 5.18 23.98
CA ASN A 209 7.64 4.44 24.70
C ASN A 209 7.33 2.92 24.66
N PRO A 210 8.32 2.04 24.39
CA PRO A 210 8.09 0.59 24.32
C PRO A 210 7.30 0.02 25.49
N LYS A 211 7.58 0.46 26.73
CA LYS A 211 6.84 0.01 27.92
C LYS A 211 5.34 0.29 27.82
N ARG A 212 4.95 1.45 27.31
CA ARG A 212 3.53 1.84 27.16
C ARG A 212 2.84 1.04 26.06
N VAL A 213 3.55 0.76 24.98
CA VAL A 213 3.03 -0.09 23.90
C VAL A 213 2.82 -1.52 24.40
N ASP A 214 3.80 -2.07 25.13
CA ASP A 214 3.74 -3.42 25.70
C ASP A 214 2.66 -3.53 26.80
N GLU A 215 2.47 -2.49 27.61
CA GLU A 215 1.39 -2.39 28.61
C GLU A 215 0.00 -2.35 27.96
N TYR A 216 -0.14 -1.69 26.81
CA TYR A 216 -1.41 -1.64 26.06
C TYR A 216 -1.73 -2.97 25.39
N GLU A 217 -0.77 -3.56 24.68
CA GLU A 217 -0.92 -4.84 24.00
C GLU A 217 0.44 -5.54 23.87
N PRO A 218 0.67 -6.67 24.56
CA PRO A 218 1.98 -7.29 24.64
C PRO A 218 2.38 -8.05 23.37
N SER A 219 1.43 -8.58 22.59
CA SER A 219 1.78 -9.53 21.51
C SER A 219 1.10 -9.29 20.17
N ARG A 220 -0.10 -8.70 20.12
CA ARG A 220 -0.82 -8.55 18.84
C ARG A 220 -0.33 -7.34 18.05
N MET A 221 0.43 -7.57 16.98
CA MET A 221 1.06 -6.51 16.19
C MET A 221 0.05 -5.50 15.61
N GLU A 222 -1.09 -5.97 15.09
CA GLU A 222 -2.14 -5.10 14.52
C GLU A 222 -2.71 -4.11 15.56
N ARG A 223 -2.98 -4.59 16.77
CA ARG A 223 -3.49 -3.75 17.87
C ARG A 223 -2.43 -2.76 18.34
N ARG A 224 -1.18 -3.18 18.41
CA ARG A 224 -0.04 -2.31 18.72
C ARG A 224 0.17 -1.25 17.63
N HIS A 225 -0.04 -1.60 16.36
CA HIS A 225 -0.01 -0.66 15.23
C HIS A 225 -1.14 0.36 15.32
N SER A 226 -2.38 -0.10 15.57
CA SER A 226 -3.55 0.76 15.76
C SER A 226 -3.35 1.77 16.90
N PHE A 227 -2.83 1.31 18.04
CA PHE A 227 -2.47 2.21 19.15
C PHE A 227 -1.49 3.30 18.72
N ARG A 228 -0.42 2.94 18.00
CA ARG A 228 0.54 3.93 17.49
C ARG A 228 -0.10 4.94 16.57
N ARG A 229 -0.96 4.48 15.66
CA ARG A 229 -1.71 5.34 14.73
C ARG A 229 -2.60 6.32 15.50
N ASP A 230 -3.34 5.85 16.48
CA ASP A 230 -4.28 6.67 17.26
C ASP A 230 -3.54 7.73 18.11
N GLN A 231 -2.41 7.37 18.73
CA GLN A 231 -1.58 8.34 19.46
C GLN A 231 -0.98 9.39 18.53
N VAL A 232 -0.53 9.01 17.33
CA VAL A 232 -0.02 9.97 16.34
C VAL A 232 -1.14 10.89 15.86
N ALA A 233 -2.32 10.34 15.56
CA ALA A 233 -3.47 11.11 15.09
C ALA A 233 -3.90 12.16 16.13
N ALA A 234 -3.86 11.82 17.43
CA ALA A 234 -4.11 12.76 18.50
C ALA A 234 -3.14 13.96 18.45
N VAL A 235 -1.83 13.69 18.33
CA VAL A 235 -0.82 14.76 18.24
C VAL A 235 -0.97 15.60 16.98
N VAL A 236 -1.25 14.98 15.83
CA VAL A 236 -1.49 15.71 14.58
C VAL A 236 -2.73 16.61 14.69
N SER A 237 -3.77 16.20 15.41
CA SER A 237 -4.98 17.00 15.60
C SER A 237 -4.78 18.28 16.43
N GLU A 238 -3.70 18.33 17.22
CA GLU A 238 -3.33 19.49 18.03
C GLU A 238 -2.54 20.54 17.23
N LEU A 239 -1.90 20.14 16.13
CA LEU A 239 -1.18 21.05 15.26
C LEU A 239 -2.13 22.06 14.59
N ARG A 240 -1.60 23.25 14.29
CA ARG A 240 -2.31 24.34 13.62
C ARG A 240 -1.42 24.98 12.57
N GLY A 241 -2.01 25.69 11.62
CA GLY A 241 -1.29 26.41 10.56
C GLY A 241 -0.42 25.48 9.71
N ARG A 242 0.73 25.99 9.26
CA ARG A 242 1.64 25.26 8.36
C ARG A 242 2.13 23.91 8.90
N PRO A 243 2.47 23.73 10.19
CA PRO A 243 2.77 22.42 10.75
C PRO A 243 1.67 21.38 10.50
N LYS A 244 0.40 21.79 10.63
CA LYS A 244 -0.74 20.91 10.34
C LYS A 244 -0.84 20.62 8.85
N GLU A 245 -0.74 21.65 8.02
CA GLU A 245 -0.80 21.51 6.56
C GLU A 245 0.30 20.58 6.03
N LEU A 246 1.52 20.66 6.57
CA LEU A 246 2.61 19.75 6.22
C LEU A 246 2.33 18.32 6.67
N ALA A 247 1.82 18.13 7.88
CA ALA A 247 1.47 16.80 8.39
C ALA A 247 0.40 16.14 7.52
N ASP A 248 -0.62 16.90 7.09
CA ASP A 248 -1.67 16.40 6.19
C ASP A 248 -1.13 16.10 4.79
N ALA A 249 -0.38 17.04 4.22
CA ALA A 249 0.21 16.86 2.89
C ALA A 249 1.19 15.67 2.86
N PHE A 250 1.87 15.37 3.96
CA PHE A 250 2.69 14.17 4.09
C PHE A 250 1.86 12.90 4.04
N ASP A 251 0.73 12.82 4.74
CA ASP A 251 -0.14 11.65 4.68
C ASP A 251 -0.74 11.47 3.27
N ASP A 252 -1.14 12.57 2.62
CA ASP A 252 -1.68 12.55 1.24
C ASP A 252 -0.64 12.01 0.24
N ILE A 253 0.61 12.53 0.27
CA ILE A 253 1.64 12.09 -0.68
C ILE A 253 2.15 10.68 -0.38
N ASP A 254 2.27 10.30 0.89
CA ASP A 254 2.67 8.94 1.27
C ASP A 254 1.58 7.92 0.91
N ASP A 255 0.30 8.29 1.04
CA ASP A 255 -0.84 7.50 0.56
C ASP A 255 -0.81 7.32 -0.96
N LEU A 256 -0.57 8.39 -1.71
CA LEU A 256 -0.46 8.30 -3.18
C LEU A 256 0.68 7.37 -3.61
N ILE A 257 1.86 7.47 -2.97
CA ILE A 257 3.02 6.61 -3.27
C ILE A 257 2.69 5.15 -2.97
N ASP A 258 2.16 4.83 -1.79
CA ASP A 258 1.80 3.46 -1.41
C ASP A 258 0.70 2.92 -2.34
N ARG A 259 -0.33 3.72 -2.62
CA ARG A 259 -1.44 3.33 -3.49
C ARG A 259 -0.96 3.03 -4.90
N ALA A 260 -0.06 3.85 -5.45
CA ALA A 260 0.51 3.64 -6.78
C ALA A 260 1.43 2.40 -6.83
N LEU A 261 2.45 2.34 -5.96
CA LEU A 261 3.56 1.38 -6.09
C LEU A 261 3.34 0.06 -5.33
N VAL A 262 2.43 0.03 -4.36
CA VAL A 262 2.14 -1.15 -3.55
C VAL A 262 0.78 -1.74 -3.93
N ASN A 263 -0.29 -0.95 -3.86
CA ASN A 263 -1.64 -1.47 -4.10
C ASN A 263 -1.93 -1.68 -5.59
N VAL A 264 -1.89 -0.61 -6.40
CA VAL A 264 -2.27 -0.64 -7.82
C VAL A 264 -1.25 -1.41 -8.64
N HIS A 265 0.04 -1.06 -8.55
CA HIS A 265 1.12 -1.81 -9.20
C HIS A 265 1.05 -3.30 -8.85
N GLY A 266 0.89 -3.62 -7.57
CA GLY A 266 0.80 -5.00 -7.12
C GLY A 266 -0.42 -5.73 -7.69
N HIS A 267 -1.59 -5.10 -7.68
CA HIS A 267 -2.79 -5.67 -8.27
C HIS A 267 -2.62 -5.93 -9.76
N LEU A 268 -2.02 -5.00 -10.52
CA LEU A 268 -1.81 -5.18 -11.96
C LEU A 268 -0.85 -6.34 -12.27
N VAL A 269 0.22 -6.50 -11.48
CA VAL A 269 1.14 -7.63 -11.64
C VAL A 269 0.45 -8.97 -11.33
N VAL A 270 -0.46 -9.00 -10.35
CA VAL A 270 -1.16 -10.23 -9.95
C VAL A 270 -2.37 -10.49 -10.82
N SER A 271 -3.34 -9.61 -10.81
CA SER A 271 -4.67 -9.82 -11.38
C SER A 271 -4.81 -9.28 -12.81
N GLY A 272 -3.84 -8.49 -13.29
CA GLY A 272 -3.95 -7.76 -14.56
C GLY A 272 -4.90 -6.57 -14.47
N CYS A 273 -5.49 -6.20 -15.62
CA CYS A 273 -6.41 -5.06 -15.69
C CYS A 273 -7.68 -5.28 -14.86
N PRO A 274 -8.20 -4.24 -14.18
CA PRO A 274 -9.40 -4.34 -13.37
C PRO A 274 -10.61 -4.78 -14.17
N ARG A 275 -11.35 -5.75 -13.63
CA ARG A 275 -12.58 -6.23 -14.25
C ARG A 275 -13.67 -5.19 -14.13
N THR A 276 -14.52 -5.12 -15.15
CA THR A 276 -15.75 -4.33 -15.10
C THR A 276 -16.86 -5.13 -14.44
N VAL A 277 -17.55 -4.54 -13.47
CA VAL A 277 -18.68 -5.13 -12.74
C VAL A 277 -19.89 -4.21 -12.83
N VAL A 278 -21.09 -4.80 -12.96
CA VAL A 278 -22.35 -4.04 -12.93
C VAL A 278 -22.79 -3.90 -11.47
N PRO A 279 -22.77 -2.70 -10.87
CA PRO A 279 -23.17 -2.52 -9.48
C PRO A 279 -24.69 -2.60 -9.33
N VAL A 280 -25.14 -3.07 -8.17
CA VAL A 280 -26.54 -3.01 -7.73
C VAL A 280 -26.63 -2.13 -6.49
N ASN A 281 -27.63 -1.24 -6.42
CA ASN A 281 -27.79 -0.29 -5.31
C ASN A 281 -26.51 0.53 -5.05
N LEU A 282 -25.99 1.17 -6.10
CA LEU A 282 -24.83 2.03 -6.00
C LEU A 282 -25.15 3.30 -5.20
N GLU A 283 -24.37 3.54 -4.16
CA GLU A 283 -24.35 4.76 -3.36
C GLU A 283 -22.96 5.40 -3.48
N VAL A 284 -22.92 6.72 -3.62
CA VAL A 284 -21.68 7.48 -3.74
C VAL A 284 -21.69 8.63 -2.72
N ASP A 285 -20.68 8.70 -1.88
CA ASP A 285 -20.46 9.77 -0.89
C ASP A 285 -19.02 10.28 -0.99
N GLY A 286 -18.83 11.37 -1.74
CA GLY A 286 -17.49 11.90 -2.03
C GLY A 286 -16.62 10.90 -2.80
N SER A 287 -15.54 10.44 -2.17
CA SER A 287 -14.64 9.39 -2.70
C SER A 287 -15.11 7.98 -2.37
N GLU A 288 -15.99 7.81 -1.38
CA GLU A 288 -16.50 6.52 -0.96
C GLU A 288 -17.63 6.05 -1.88
N VAL A 289 -17.61 4.76 -2.19
CA VAL A 289 -18.67 4.09 -2.93
C VAL A 289 -19.14 2.85 -2.18
N ARG A 290 -20.45 2.59 -2.25
CA ARG A 290 -21.04 1.35 -1.74
C ARG A 290 -21.91 0.73 -2.81
N PHE A 291 -21.79 -0.58 -3.00
CA PHE A 291 -22.59 -1.29 -3.99
C PHE A 291 -22.76 -2.75 -3.61
N ARG A 292 -23.75 -3.42 -4.20
CA ARG A 292 -23.90 -4.87 -4.18
C ARG A 292 -23.41 -5.45 -5.50
N TYR A 293 -22.92 -6.68 -5.45
CA TYR A 293 -22.54 -7.44 -6.64
C TYR A 293 -23.06 -8.88 -6.52
N GLN A 294 -23.57 -9.41 -7.63
CA GLN A 294 -24.24 -10.72 -7.70
C GLN A 294 -23.54 -11.71 -8.63
N GLY A 295 -22.34 -11.39 -9.13
CA GLY A 295 -21.59 -12.30 -10.00
C GLY A 295 -20.74 -13.32 -9.24
N ASP A 296 -20.34 -14.39 -9.92
CA ASP A 296 -19.61 -15.53 -9.33
C ASP A 296 -18.16 -15.20 -8.94
N HIS A 297 -17.59 -14.14 -9.50
CA HIS A 297 -16.21 -13.70 -9.24
C HIS A 297 -16.21 -12.44 -8.40
N ALA A 298 -16.54 -12.60 -7.12
CA ALA A 298 -16.54 -11.54 -6.12
C ALA A 298 -15.16 -10.88 -5.99
N PRO A 299 -15.03 -9.54 -6.12
CA PRO A 299 -13.77 -8.88 -5.80
C PRO A 299 -13.44 -9.09 -4.32
N GLY A 300 -12.19 -9.42 -4.01
CA GLY A 300 -11.73 -9.48 -2.61
C GLY A 300 -11.43 -8.08 -2.07
N VAL A 301 -11.47 -7.89 -0.75
CA VAL A 301 -11.07 -6.62 -0.11
C VAL A 301 -9.63 -6.27 -0.48
N GLY A 302 -9.38 -5.06 -0.98
CA GLY A 302 -8.10 -4.63 -1.54
C GLY A 302 -8.00 -4.80 -3.06
N GLY A 303 -8.94 -5.52 -3.66
CA GLY A 303 -9.05 -5.67 -5.11
C GLY A 303 -9.58 -4.41 -5.79
N MET A 304 -9.28 -4.29 -7.08
CA MET A 304 -9.65 -3.15 -7.91
C MET A 304 -10.71 -3.55 -8.95
N VAL A 305 -11.75 -2.74 -9.10
CA VAL A 305 -12.83 -2.97 -10.06
C VAL A 305 -13.22 -1.68 -10.78
N ARG A 306 -13.71 -1.83 -12.01
CA ARG A 306 -14.41 -0.75 -12.73
C ARG A 306 -15.90 -0.97 -12.57
N LEU A 307 -16.65 0.06 -12.16
CA LEU A 307 -18.10 -0.03 -12.11
C LEU A 307 -18.66 0.38 -13.47
N ASP A 308 -19.55 -0.44 -14.03
CA ASP A 308 -20.33 -0.10 -15.24
C ASP A 308 -21.47 0.87 -14.87
N ASP A 309 -21.09 2.06 -14.37
CA ASP A 309 -22.02 3.11 -13.99
C ASP A 309 -21.36 4.49 -14.20
N PRO A 310 -21.98 5.41 -14.95
CA PRO A 310 -21.41 6.73 -15.23
C PRO A 310 -21.24 7.62 -13.99
N LEU A 311 -21.85 7.30 -12.86
CA LEU A 311 -21.65 8.01 -11.59
C LEU A 311 -20.25 7.78 -11.00
N VAL A 312 -19.61 6.66 -11.36
CA VAL A 312 -18.28 6.29 -10.89
C VAL A 312 -17.41 5.89 -12.09
N PRO A 313 -16.94 6.87 -12.89
CA PRO A 313 -16.09 6.60 -14.04
C PRO A 313 -14.67 6.15 -13.65
N GLU A 314 -14.25 6.41 -12.41
CA GLU A 314 -12.99 5.94 -11.84
C GLU A 314 -13.03 4.45 -11.50
N LEU A 315 -11.83 3.87 -11.34
CA LEU A 315 -11.68 2.61 -10.66
C LEU A 315 -12.01 2.74 -9.17
N VAL A 316 -12.45 1.62 -8.60
CA VAL A 316 -12.76 1.48 -7.18
C VAL A 316 -11.82 0.46 -6.57
N ILE A 317 -11.09 0.87 -5.53
CA ILE A 317 -10.35 -0.06 -4.67
C ILE A 317 -11.27 -0.44 -3.51
N THR A 318 -11.63 -1.71 -3.43
CA THR A 318 -12.50 -2.22 -2.37
C THR A 318 -11.79 -2.18 -1.02
N ASP A 319 -12.45 -1.66 0.01
CA ASP A 319 -11.90 -1.56 1.37
C ASP A 319 -12.66 -2.42 2.39
N GLY A 320 -13.87 -2.86 2.02
CA GLY A 320 -14.73 -3.71 2.84
C GLY A 320 -15.64 -4.59 2.01
N MET A 321 -15.98 -5.74 2.59
CA MET A 321 -16.93 -6.70 2.03
C MET A 321 -17.86 -7.16 3.16
N GLY A 322 -19.15 -7.19 2.88
CA GLY A 322 -20.20 -7.66 3.77
C GLY A 322 -21.03 -8.74 3.10
N PHE A 323 -21.50 -9.70 3.89
CA PHE A 323 -22.45 -10.70 3.45
C PHE A 323 -23.82 -10.39 4.05
N GLY A 324 -24.82 -10.22 3.20
CA GLY A 324 -26.21 -10.06 3.60
C GLY A 324 -27.04 -11.26 3.18
N PHE A 325 -28.06 -11.58 3.98
CA PHE A 325 -29.03 -12.60 3.66
C PHE A 325 -30.41 -12.20 4.17
N ASN A 326 -31.43 -12.36 3.33
CA ASN A 326 -32.82 -12.27 3.77
C ASN A 326 -33.69 -13.26 2.96
N GLN A 327 -34.89 -13.57 3.47
CA GLN A 327 -35.77 -14.56 2.85
C GLN A 327 -36.38 -14.14 1.50
N GLY A 328 -36.36 -12.85 1.15
CA GLY A 328 -36.98 -12.31 -0.07
C GLY A 328 -36.01 -12.13 -1.24
N GLU A 329 -34.79 -11.68 -0.94
CA GLU A 329 -33.73 -11.34 -1.91
C GLU A 329 -32.63 -12.41 -1.97
N GLY A 330 -32.65 -13.40 -1.06
CA GLY A 330 -31.60 -14.41 -0.96
C GLY A 330 -30.35 -13.86 -0.27
N SER A 331 -29.19 -14.40 -0.64
CA SER A 331 -27.88 -13.91 -0.17
C SER A 331 -27.27 -12.93 -1.17
N TRP A 332 -26.60 -11.90 -0.68
CA TRP A 332 -25.85 -10.96 -1.51
C TRP A 332 -24.53 -10.57 -0.84
N LEU A 333 -23.59 -10.10 -1.67
CA LEU A 333 -22.38 -9.45 -1.22
C LEU A 333 -22.52 -7.94 -1.40
N SER A 334 -22.15 -7.20 -0.36
CA SER A 334 -22.04 -5.74 -0.38
C SER A 334 -20.58 -5.34 -0.27
N TYR A 335 -20.21 -4.29 -0.96
CA TYR A 335 -18.86 -3.76 -1.03
C TYR A 335 -18.86 -2.30 -0.63
N THR A 336 -17.81 -1.92 0.09
CA THR A 336 -17.38 -0.54 0.25
C THR A 336 -16.04 -0.38 -0.45
N GLY A 337 -15.78 0.81 -0.97
CA GLY A 337 -14.50 1.11 -1.61
C GLY A 337 -14.26 2.59 -1.79
N GLN A 338 -13.05 2.91 -2.23
CA GLN A 338 -12.62 4.26 -2.52
C GLN A 338 -12.37 4.43 -4.02
N ARG A 339 -12.85 5.53 -4.57
CA ARG A 339 -12.58 5.96 -5.94
C ARG A 339 -11.11 6.32 -6.08
N LEU A 340 -10.47 5.76 -7.11
CA LEU A 340 -9.10 6.06 -7.47
C LEU A 340 -9.08 7.30 -8.37
N ALA A 341 -8.83 8.47 -7.80
CA ALA A 341 -8.85 9.74 -8.52
C ALA A 341 -7.94 9.71 -9.77
N GLY A 342 -8.43 10.23 -10.90
CA GLY A 342 -7.69 10.30 -12.16
C GLY A 342 -7.62 8.98 -12.95
N SER A 343 -8.29 7.90 -12.52
CA SER A 343 -8.22 6.60 -13.20
C SER A 343 -9.28 6.37 -14.29
N GLN A 344 -10.03 7.41 -14.66
CA GLN A 344 -11.17 7.28 -15.58
C GLN A 344 -10.75 6.70 -16.95
N GLY A 345 -9.59 7.12 -17.46
CA GLY A 345 -9.04 6.66 -18.74
C GLY A 345 -7.97 5.57 -18.64
N ALA A 346 -7.67 5.05 -17.45
CA ALA A 346 -6.59 4.10 -17.24
C ALA A 346 -7.06 2.64 -17.33
N PHE A 347 -6.16 1.72 -17.72
CA PHE A 347 -6.39 0.27 -17.69
C PHE A 347 -7.61 -0.21 -18.50
N LEU A 348 -7.78 0.31 -19.72
CA LEU A 348 -8.94 0.02 -20.60
C LEU A 348 -8.71 -1.15 -21.56
N SER A 349 -7.61 -1.88 -21.42
CA SER A 349 -7.14 -2.91 -22.37
C SER A 349 -7.92 -4.23 -22.32
#